data_AF-A0A7C9MZI2-F1
#
_entry.id   AF-A0A7C9MZI2-F1
#
_cell.length_a   1.000
_cell.length_b   1.000
_cell.length_c   1.000
_cell.angle_alpha   90.00
_cell.angle_beta   90.00
_cell.angle_gamma   90.00
#
_symmetry.space_group_name_H-M   'P 1'
#
loop_
_entity.id
_entity.type
_entity.pdbx_description
1 polymer ?
#
loop_
_entity_poly.entity_id
_entity_poly.type
_entity_poly.pdbx_seq_one_letter_code
_entity_poly.pdbx_strand_id
1 'polypeptide(L)'
;MIRFLGYAAIALVVTACGSTAPPSPLHTGLSAADIVRELPEHGVEAHLGATYQEEGVSGASFQADAIAATGPGGGPADLATGGLVQVFADTAAAAEHSGEAPAHTYQLGNVVLRVYKGLPERDARRYRDALEEVLRQS
;
A
#
# COMPACT_ATOMS: atom_id res chain seq x y z
N MET A 1 -15.36 60.23 -38.06
CA MET A 1 -15.46 58.76 -38.11
C MET A 1 -14.12 58.22 -38.58
N ILE A 2 -13.20 57.91 -37.66
CA ILE A 2 -11.96 57.11 -37.81
C ILE A 2 -11.41 56.83 -36.39
N ARG A 3 -11.27 55.53 -36.09
CA ARG A 3 -10.33 54.75 -35.24
C ARG A 3 -9.43 55.48 -34.22
N PHE A 4 -9.39 54.97 -32.98
CA PHE A 4 -8.18 54.59 -32.20
C PHE A 4 -8.65 53.68 -31.04
N LEU A 5 -8.40 52.36 -31.11
CA LEU A 5 -7.26 51.64 -30.50
C LEU A 5 -7.27 51.72 -28.95
N GLY A 6 -8.09 50.86 -28.33
CA GLY A 6 -8.07 50.64 -26.89
C GLY A 6 -7.05 49.57 -26.52
N TYR A 7 -5.93 49.99 -25.92
CA TYR A 7 -4.99 49.14 -25.21
C TYR A 7 -5.67 48.62 -23.94
N ALA A 8 -6.00 47.33 -23.88
CA ALA A 8 -6.34 46.65 -22.63
C ALA A 8 -5.30 45.56 -22.38
N ALA A 9 -4.53 45.78 -21.32
CA ALA A 9 -3.39 45.00 -20.92
C ALA A 9 -3.75 43.53 -20.61
N ILE A 10 -2.86 42.65 -21.04
CA ILE A 10 -2.87 41.21 -20.80
C ILE A 10 -2.54 41.00 -19.32
N ALA A 11 -3.55 40.66 -18.50
CA ALA A 11 -3.30 40.10 -17.18
C ALA A 11 -3.01 38.60 -17.36
N LEU A 12 -1.72 38.28 -17.46
CA LEU A 12 -1.19 36.93 -17.40
C LEU A 12 -1.47 36.39 -15.99
N VAL A 13 -2.56 35.62 -15.83
CA VAL A 13 -2.74 34.81 -14.63
C VAL A 13 -1.74 33.67 -14.74
N VAL A 14 -0.61 33.85 -14.08
CA VAL A 14 0.28 32.75 -13.72
C VAL A 14 -0.50 31.89 -12.74
N THR A 15 -1.33 30.99 -13.27
CA THR A 15 -1.73 29.81 -12.51
C THR A 15 -0.43 29.08 -12.28
N ALA A 16 0.14 29.26 -11.10
CA ALA A 16 1.10 28.32 -10.57
C ALA A 16 0.36 26.98 -10.53
N CYS A 17 0.44 26.24 -11.63
CA CYS A 17 0.54 24.81 -11.57
C CYS A 17 1.77 24.56 -10.71
N GLY A 18 1.58 24.64 -9.39
CA GLY A 18 2.35 23.83 -8.48
C GLY A 18 2.11 22.43 -8.98
N SER A 19 3.00 21.99 -9.87
CA SER A 19 3.24 20.60 -10.15
C SER A 19 3.64 20.04 -8.80
N THR A 20 2.64 19.72 -7.98
CA THR A 20 2.79 18.64 -7.02
C THR A 20 2.92 17.45 -7.95
N ALA A 21 4.16 17.21 -8.38
CA ALA A 21 4.54 15.90 -8.87
C ALA A 21 3.87 14.92 -7.89
N PRO A 22 3.16 13.88 -8.38
CA PRO A 22 2.66 12.86 -7.47
C PRO A 22 3.81 12.51 -6.53
N PRO A 23 3.58 12.50 -5.20
CA PRO A 23 4.65 12.30 -4.23
C PRO A 23 5.51 11.16 -4.76
N SER A 24 6.80 11.45 -4.98
CA SER A 24 7.70 10.48 -5.59
C SER A 24 7.45 9.15 -4.91
N PRO A 25 7.24 8.05 -5.66
CA PRO A 25 7.05 6.75 -5.03
C PRO A 25 8.20 6.61 -4.03
N LEU A 26 7.85 6.39 -2.76
CA LEU A 26 8.81 6.11 -1.70
C LEU A 26 9.55 4.84 -2.10
N HIS A 27 10.57 4.97 -2.94
CA HIS A 27 11.44 3.88 -3.36
C HIS A 27 12.31 3.55 -2.16
N THR A 28 11.74 2.83 -1.23
CA THR A 28 12.46 2.25 -0.12
C THR A 28 13.41 1.23 -0.72
N GLY A 29 14.71 1.34 -0.41
CA GLY A 29 15.68 0.29 -0.73
C GLY A 29 15.37 -1.06 -0.06
N LEU A 30 14.32 -1.11 0.77
CA LEU A 30 13.82 -2.28 1.47
C LEU A 30 13.04 -3.22 0.55
N SER A 31 13.30 -4.52 0.70
CA SER A 31 12.48 -5.54 0.07
C SER A 31 11.14 -5.70 0.80
N ALA A 32 10.13 -6.29 0.15
CA ALA A 32 8.85 -6.61 0.80
C ALA A 32 9.03 -7.49 2.05
N ALA A 33 10.06 -8.35 2.06
CA ALA A 33 10.38 -9.19 3.22
C ALA A 33 10.96 -8.37 4.38
N ASP A 34 11.78 -7.36 4.10
CA ASP A 34 12.34 -6.48 5.14
C ASP A 34 11.24 -5.61 5.76
N ILE A 35 10.36 -5.08 4.92
CA ILE A 35 9.16 -4.36 5.37
C ILE A 35 8.34 -5.20 6.36
N VAL A 36 8.06 -6.48 6.03
CA VAL A 36 7.30 -7.36 6.94
C VAL A 36 8.04 -7.61 8.26
N ARG A 37 9.38 -7.65 8.24
CA ARG A 37 10.21 -7.83 9.46
C ARG A 37 10.25 -6.59 10.34
N GLU A 38 10.01 -5.40 9.79
CA GLU A 38 10.02 -4.15 10.55
C GLU A 38 8.67 -3.86 11.24
N LEU A 39 7.55 -4.37 10.71
CA LEU A 39 6.21 -4.16 11.28
C LEU A 39 6.08 -4.38 12.81
N PRO A 40 6.74 -5.37 13.44
CA PRO A 40 6.74 -5.54 14.90
C PRO A 40 7.26 -4.33 15.68
N GLU A 41 8.28 -3.63 15.17
CA GLU A 41 8.83 -2.41 15.78
C GLU A 41 7.82 -1.25 15.72
N HIS A 42 6.82 -1.34 14.82
CA HIS A 42 5.71 -0.40 14.69
C HIS A 42 4.43 -0.90 15.39
N GLY A 43 4.57 -1.85 16.33
CA GLY A 43 3.48 -2.34 17.16
C GLY A 43 2.49 -3.22 16.42
N VAL A 44 2.91 -3.85 15.32
CA VAL A 44 2.11 -4.79 14.54
C VAL A 44 2.78 -6.17 14.56
N GLU A 45 2.12 -7.14 15.19
CA GLU A 45 2.62 -8.52 15.19
C GLU A 45 2.57 -9.08 13.77
N ALA A 46 3.75 -9.31 13.20
CA ALA A 46 3.93 -9.83 11.86
C ALA A 46 5.14 -10.77 11.84
N HIS A 47 4.93 -12.01 11.42
CA HIS A 47 5.97 -13.00 11.24
C HIS A 47 6.01 -13.42 9.78
N LEU A 48 7.13 -13.15 9.10
CA LEU A 48 7.28 -13.47 7.69
C LEU A 48 6.97 -14.96 7.44
N GLY A 49 5.89 -15.22 6.71
CA GLY A 49 5.41 -16.56 6.38
C GLY A 49 5.95 -17.06 5.05
N ALA A 50 5.96 -16.22 4.00
CA ALA A 50 6.52 -16.58 2.70
C ALA A 50 7.08 -15.36 1.96
N THR A 51 7.98 -15.63 1.01
CA THR A 51 8.53 -14.64 0.07
C THR A 51 8.32 -15.13 -1.36
N TYR A 52 7.93 -14.22 -2.24
CA TYR A 52 7.74 -14.46 -3.67
C TYR A 52 8.81 -13.67 -4.42
N GLN A 53 9.62 -14.36 -5.24
CA GLN A 53 10.66 -13.74 -6.08
C GLN A 53 10.73 -14.38 -7.48
N GLU A 54 9.68 -15.07 -7.92
CA GLU A 54 9.66 -15.67 -9.27
C GLU A 54 9.29 -14.60 -10.32
N GLU A 55 10.08 -14.58 -11.41
CA GLU A 55 9.89 -13.83 -12.67
C GLU A 55 8.99 -12.57 -12.62
N GLY A 56 9.35 -11.58 -11.81
CA GLY A 56 8.67 -10.26 -11.77
C GLY A 56 7.80 -10.03 -10.53
N VAL A 57 7.43 -11.10 -9.82
CA VAL A 57 6.68 -11.00 -8.56
C VAL A 57 7.65 -10.83 -7.41
N SER A 58 7.84 -9.59 -6.95
CA SER A 58 8.53 -9.28 -5.70
C SER A 58 7.51 -9.02 -4.58
N GLY A 59 7.42 -9.93 -3.61
CA GLY A 59 6.50 -9.81 -2.50
C GLY A 59 6.82 -10.67 -1.29
N ALA A 60 6.08 -10.45 -0.21
CA ALA A 60 6.14 -11.20 1.03
C ALA A 60 4.73 -11.35 1.62
N SER A 61 4.51 -12.38 2.42
CA SER A 61 3.25 -12.57 3.14
C SER A 61 3.47 -13.03 4.56
N PHE A 62 2.49 -12.76 5.41
CA PHE A 62 2.43 -13.23 6.79
C PHE A 62 0.97 -13.49 7.18
N GLN A 63 0.78 -14.29 8.22
CA GLN A 63 -0.54 -14.52 8.81
C GLN A 63 -0.70 -13.67 10.07
N ALA A 64 -1.85 -13.03 10.19
CA ALA A 64 -2.26 -12.25 11.35
C ALA A 64 -3.11 -13.10 12.31
N ASP A 65 -2.56 -14.23 12.77
CA ASP A 65 -3.31 -15.28 13.48
C ASP A 65 -4.02 -14.78 14.75
N ALA A 66 -3.33 -13.92 15.54
CA ALA A 66 -3.88 -13.35 16.76
C ALA A 66 -5.14 -12.51 16.51
N ILE A 67 -5.23 -11.86 15.35
CA ILE A 67 -6.34 -10.99 14.97
C ILE A 67 -7.43 -11.79 14.26
N ALA A 68 -7.03 -12.66 13.32
CA ALA A 68 -7.94 -13.46 12.51
C ALA A 68 -8.81 -14.40 13.36
N ALA A 69 -8.28 -14.98 14.46
CA ALA A 69 -9.04 -15.82 15.38
C ALA A 69 -10.23 -15.11 16.07
N THR A 70 -10.24 -13.77 16.09
CA THR A 70 -11.30 -12.96 16.71
C THR A 70 -12.21 -12.24 15.70
N GLY A 71 -11.89 -12.33 14.40
CA GLY A 71 -12.63 -11.69 13.32
C GLY A 71 -13.86 -12.49 12.85
N PRO A 72 -14.74 -11.87 12.02
CA PRO A 72 -15.83 -12.59 11.36
C PRO A 72 -15.23 -13.57 10.34
N GLY A 73 -15.09 -14.84 10.77
CA GLY A 73 -14.32 -15.88 10.07
C GLY A 73 -13.12 -16.40 10.86
N GLY A 74 -13.09 -16.29 12.20
CA GLY A 74 -12.00 -16.80 13.04
C GLY A 74 -12.02 -18.32 13.31
N GLY A 75 -12.65 -19.11 12.45
CA GLY A 75 -12.65 -20.57 12.58
C GLY A 75 -11.25 -21.15 12.28
N PRO A 76 -10.85 -22.28 12.91
CA PRO A 76 -9.54 -22.92 12.66
C PRO A 76 -9.27 -23.25 11.18
N ALA A 77 -10.33 -23.45 10.38
CA ALA A 77 -10.24 -23.71 8.94
C ALA A 77 -10.24 -22.43 8.08
N ASP A 78 -10.69 -21.31 8.65
CA ASP A 78 -10.73 -20.02 7.96
C ASP A 78 -9.37 -19.31 8.04
N LEU A 79 -8.54 -19.59 9.04
CA LEU A 79 -7.19 -19.00 9.20
C LEU A 79 -6.27 -19.21 7.98
N ALA A 80 -6.49 -20.27 7.19
CA ALA A 80 -5.73 -20.53 5.97
C ALA A 80 -5.90 -19.45 4.87
N THR A 81 -6.99 -18.69 4.91
CA THR A 81 -7.32 -17.59 3.96
C THR A 81 -7.75 -16.30 4.66
N GLY A 82 -8.06 -16.39 5.96
CA GLY A 82 -8.78 -15.44 6.80
C GLY A 82 -7.91 -14.41 7.56
N GLY A 83 -6.60 -14.59 7.55
CA GLY A 83 -5.65 -13.71 8.22
C GLY A 83 -4.47 -13.32 7.33
N LEU A 84 -4.54 -13.64 6.04
CA LEU A 84 -3.41 -13.46 5.15
C LEU A 84 -3.26 -11.99 4.79
N VAL A 85 -2.05 -11.49 5.05
CA VAL A 85 -1.60 -10.17 4.61
C VAL A 85 -0.44 -10.38 3.64
N GLN A 86 -0.52 -9.75 2.46
CA GLN A 86 0.52 -9.78 1.45
C GLN A 86 1.04 -8.36 1.19
N VAL A 87 2.35 -8.24 1.07
CA VAL A 87 3.08 -7.00 0.77
C VAL A 87 3.82 -7.21 -0.54
N PHE A 88 3.63 -6.32 -1.51
CA PHE A 88 4.31 -6.36 -2.80
C PHE A 88 5.14 -5.10 -2.99
N ALA A 89 6.28 -5.22 -3.67
CA ALA A 89 7.16 -4.09 -3.94
C ALA A 89 6.48 -3.02 -4.83
N ASP A 90 5.58 -3.44 -5.73
CA ASP A 90 4.82 -2.54 -6.59
C ASP A 90 3.50 -3.13 -7.12
N THR A 91 2.75 -2.30 -7.87
CA THR A 91 1.48 -2.67 -8.50
C THR A 91 1.63 -3.73 -9.60
N ALA A 92 2.77 -3.81 -10.28
CA ALA A 92 3.01 -4.81 -11.32
C ALA A 92 3.22 -6.19 -10.67
N ALA A 93 4.09 -6.27 -9.65
CA ALA A 93 4.29 -7.48 -8.84
C ALA A 93 2.98 -7.95 -8.19
N ALA A 94 2.15 -7.02 -7.72
CA ALA A 94 0.83 -7.37 -7.19
C ALA A 94 -0.11 -7.90 -8.28
N ALA A 95 -0.13 -7.30 -9.48
CA ALA A 95 -1.01 -7.71 -10.57
C ALA A 95 -0.68 -9.10 -11.13
N GLU A 96 0.60 -9.46 -11.17
CA GLU A 96 1.08 -10.78 -11.58
C GLU A 96 0.70 -11.87 -10.56
N HIS A 97 0.54 -11.51 -9.28
CA HIS A 97 0.06 -12.42 -8.25
C HIS A 97 -1.47 -12.60 -8.33
N SER A 98 -1.89 -13.61 -9.10
CA SER A 98 -3.28 -14.02 -9.32
C SER A 98 -3.76 -14.95 -8.19
N GLY A 99 -4.05 -14.35 -7.03
CA GLY A 99 -4.66 -15.04 -5.88
C GLY A 99 -6.17 -14.80 -5.78
N GLU A 100 -6.76 -15.25 -4.66
CA GLU A 100 -8.11 -14.85 -4.27
C GLU A 100 -8.25 -13.31 -4.26
N ALA A 101 -9.46 -12.80 -4.50
CA ALA A 101 -9.70 -11.37 -4.44
C ALA A 101 -9.53 -10.86 -2.99
N PRO A 102 -8.62 -9.88 -2.74
CA PRO A 102 -8.43 -9.35 -1.41
C PRO A 102 -9.67 -8.61 -0.92
N ALA A 103 -9.91 -8.64 0.39
CA ALA A 103 -10.97 -7.85 1.02
C ALA A 103 -10.63 -6.35 1.02
N HIS A 104 -9.35 -6.03 1.22
CA HIS A 104 -8.83 -4.67 1.17
C HIS A 104 -7.49 -4.62 0.44
N THR A 105 -7.31 -3.59 -0.38
CA THR A 105 -6.04 -3.28 -1.03
C THR A 105 -5.67 -1.85 -0.72
N TYR A 106 -4.43 -1.63 -0.26
CA TYR A 106 -3.87 -0.31 0.00
C TYR A 106 -2.60 -0.13 -0.83
N GLN A 107 -2.39 1.07 -1.35
CA GLN A 107 -1.18 1.45 -2.05
C GLN A 107 -0.48 2.54 -1.24
N LEU A 108 0.81 2.33 -0.93
CA LEU A 108 1.63 3.21 -0.11
C LEU A 108 2.96 3.43 -0.84
N GLY A 109 3.08 4.57 -1.53
CA GLY A 109 4.18 4.77 -2.49
C GLY A 109 4.08 3.78 -3.64
N ASN A 110 5.16 3.05 -3.90
CA ASN A 110 5.16 1.89 -4.81
C ASN A 110 4.53 0.66 -4.14
N VAL A 111 4.74 0.44 -2.85
CA VAL A 111 4.33 -0.80 -2.16
C VAL A 111 2.82 -1.00 -2.17
N VAL A 112 2.39 -2.24 -2.40
CA VAL A 112 0.98 -2.65 -2.35
C VAL A 112 0.75 -3.63 -1.21
N LEU A 113 -0.20 -3.31 -0.35
CA LEU A 113 -0.67 -4.15 0.74
C LEU A 113 -2.01 -4.77 0.36
N ARG A 114 -2.12 -6.10 0.35
CA ARG A 114 -3.37 -6.84 0.18
C ARG A 114 -3.72 -7.55 1.47
N VAL A 115 -4.94 -7.33 1.95
CA VAL A 115 -5.50 -7.97 3.12
C VAL A 115 -6.67 -8.82 2.65
N TYR A 116 -6.62 -10.11 2.96
CA TYR A 116 -7.64 -11.07 2.57
C TYR A 116 -8.79 -11.06 3.60
N LYS A 117 -9.85 -11.83 3.32
CA LYS A 117 -11.04 -11.89 4.18
C LYS A 117 -10.65 -12.34 5.60
N GLY A 118 -11.55 -12.22 6.57
CA GLY A 118 -11.33 -12.66 7.96
C GLY A 118 -10.57 -11.67 8.85
N LEU A 119 -9.92 -10.66 8.28
CA LEU A 119 -9.36 -9.55 9.02
C LEU A 119 -10.30 -8.32 9.00
N PRO A 120 -10.74 -7.80 10.15
CA PRO A 120 -11.60 -6.61 10.19
C PRO A 120 -10.93 -5.38 9.56
N GLU A 121 -11.72 -4.51 8.92
CA GLU A 121 -11.19 -3.30 8.24
C GLU A 121 -10.38 -2.38 9.18
N ARG A 122 -10.76 -2.33 10.48
CA ARG A 122 -10.00 -1.59 11.50
C ARG A 122 -8.56 -2.08 11.62
N ASP A 123 -8.37 -3.39 11.64
CA ASP A 123 -7.04 -3.99 11.74
C ASP A 123 -6.30 -3.87 10.42
N ALA A 124 -7.00 -4.01 9.28
CA ALA A 124 -6.43 -3.77 7.96
C ALA A 124 -5.86 -2.34 7.84
N ARG A 125 -6.55 -1.34 8.41
CA ARG A 125 -6.04 0.04 8.51
C ARG A 125 -4.82 0.15 9.42
N ARG A 126 -4.75 -0.59 10.53
CA ARG A 126 -3.57 -0.61 11.40
C ARG A 126 -2.33 -1.14 10.67
N TYR A 127 -2.48 -2.18 9.85
CA TYR A 127 -1.40 -2.69 9.00
C TYR A 127 -0.95 -1.65 7.96
N ARG A 128 -1.90 -0.95 7.33
CA ARG A 128 -1.60 0.17 6.43
C ARG A 128 -0.81 1.27 7.14
N ASP A 129 -1.24 1.70 8.33
CA ASP A 129 -0.62 2.82 9.06
C ASP A 129 0.81 2.46 9.52
N ALA A 130 1.03 1.24 9.99
CA ALA A 130 2.36 0.75 10.35
C ALA A 130 3.27 0.66 9.12
N LEU A 131 2.74 0.18 8.00
CA LEU A 131 3.49 0.13 6.74
C LEU A 131 3.84 1.54 6.24
N GLU A 132 2.93 2.50 6.35
CA GLU A 132 3.20 3.90 6.00
C GLU A 132 4.31 4.50 6.89
N GLU A 133 4.37 4.12 8.16
CA GLU A 133 5.44 4.55 9.07
C GLU A 133 6.81 3.97 8.67
N VAL A 134 6.89 2.66 8.43
CA VAL A 134 8.10 1.97 7.94
C VAL A 134 8.65 2.67 6.69
N LEU A 135 7.77 2.91 5.71
CA LEU A 135 8.17 3.50 4.44
C LEU A 135 8.61 4.95 4.57
N ARG A 136 8.13 5.70 5.57
CA ARG A 136 8.54 7.09 5.81
C ARG A 136 9.92 7.22 6.45
N GLN A 137 10.34 6.19 7.19
CA GLN A 137 11.62 6.16 7.91
C GLN A 137 12.77 5.57 7.08
N SER A 138 12.45 4.99 5.91
CA SER A 138 13.37 4.37 4.96
C SER A 138 13.87 5.34 3.89
#